data_AF-A0A6L5DSE0-F1
#
_entry.id   AF-A0A6L5DSE0-F1
#
_cell.length_a   1.000
_cell.length_b   1.000
_cell.length_c   1.000
_cell.angle_alpha   90.00
_cell.angle_beta   90.00
_cell.angle_gamma   90.00
#
_symmetry.space_group_name_H-M   'P 1'
#
loop_
_entity.id
_entity.type
_entity.pdbx_description
1 polymer ?
#
loop_
_entity_poly.entity_id
_entity_poly.type
_entity_poly.pdbx_seq_one_letter_code
_entity_poly.pdbx_strand_id
1 'polypeptide(L)'
;MKQTKKFTMTYSELGQRGDRVQAVVARDVAEFIKFGYEETIPTKVGEKTELFKAILPDMYWEGQKTLKTNTKDECRSTLVGLLGEIAFKAKLALGNGSKEYATFRFGGVDRKTDNELVAYAKHVCKTAEFFQEDLSKRNASPELINQTTTATIALDDAIDEQAEAISVREQKSVERLAVGNELYDLIVELCDVGKRIWEHKNEAFYNDYVLYASSKSTSQTEENEDVVEETTTEE
;
A
#
# COMPACT_ATOMS: atom_id res chain seq x y z
N MET A 1 -20.88 -0.87 -5.68
CA MET A 1 -20.59 0.49 -6.20
C MET A 1 -19.16 0.83 -5.82
N LYS A 2 -18.29 1.20 -6.77
CA LYS A 2 -16.96 1.73 -6.43
C LYS A 2 -17.16 3.08 -5.75
N GLN A 3 -16.70 3.23 -4.50
CA GLN A 3 -16.72 4.54 -3.85
C GLN A 3 -15.75 5.47 -4.58
N THR A 4 -16.16 6.73 -4.77
CA THR A 4 -15.32 7.78 -5.34
C THR A 4 -14.89 8.74 -4.25
N LYS A 5 -13.71 9.32 -4.41
CA LYS A 5 -13.19 10.35 -3.50
C LYS A 5 -14.09 11.59 -3.58
N LYS A 6 -14.61 12.04 -2.43
CA LYS A 6 -15.52 13.20 -2.36
C LYS A 6 -14.83 14.56 -2.34
N PHE A 7 -13.52 14.57 -2.14
CA PHE A 7 -12.73 15.78 -1.90
C PHE A 7 -11.53 15.88 -2.85
N THR A 8 -11.19 17.12 -3.22
CA THR A 8 -10.09 17.44 -4.14
C THR A 8 -8.73 17.48 -3.44
N MET A 9 -8.70 17.86 -2.15
CA MET A 9 -7.48 17.95 -1.35
C MET A 9 -6.78 16.59 -1.17
N THR A 10 -5.48 16.61 -0.91
CA THR A 10 -4.70 15.41 -0.58
C THR A 10 -5.16 14.79 0.73
N TYR A 11 -4.82 13.51 0.96
CA TYR A 11 -5.10 12.85 2.23
C TYR A 11 -4.37 13.53 3.41
N SER A 12 -3.15 14.04 3.20
CA SER A 12 -2.44 14.80 4.23
C SER A 12 -3.15 16.10 4.60
N GLU A 13 -3.64 16.85 3.59
CA GLU A 13 -4.41 18.07 3.83
C GLU A 13 -5.73 17.79 4.52
N LEU A 14 -6.41 16.69 4.20
CA LEU A 14 -7.64 16.29 4.89
C LEU A 14 -7.39 16.05 6.38
N GLY A 15 -6.30 15.34 6.74
CA GLY A 15 -5.94 15.11 8.13
C GLY A 15 -5.65 16.41 8.89
N GLN A 16 -4.87 17.32 8.29
CA GLN A 16 -4.60 18.64 8.85
C GLN A 16 -5.87 19.49 8.97
N ARG A 17 -6.80 19.35 8.01
CA ARG A 17 -8.09 20.04 8.06
C ARG A 17 -8.94 19.52 9.22
N GLY A 18 -8.94 18.22 9.48
CA GLY A 18 -9.60 17.62 10.64
C GLY A 18 -9.13 18.23 11.95
N ASP A 19 -7.81 18.35 12.13
CA ASP A 19 -7.21 18.98 13.32
C ASP A 19 -7.64 20.44 13.49
N ARG A 20 -7.61 21.20 12.39
CA ARG A 20 -8.04 22.59 12.40
C ARG A 20 -9.52 22.71 12.77
N VAL A 21 -10.38 21.89 12.17
CA VAL A 21 -11.83 21.90 12.45
C VAL A 21 -12.10 21.53 13.90
N GLN A 22 -11.42 20.52 14.45
CA GLN A 22 -11.51 20.19 15.86
C GLN A 22 -11.19 21.39 16.75
N ALA A 23 -10.10 22.12 16.48
CA ALA A 23 -9.69 23.25 17.29
C ALA A 23 -10.71 24.41 17.25
N VAL A 24 -11.23 24.75 16.06
CA VAL A 24 -12.18 25.88 15.92
C VAL A 24 -13.58 25.50 16.42
N VAL A 25 -14.01 24.25 16.24
CA VAL A 25 -15.27 23.75 16.81
C VAL A 25 -15.19 23.67 18.33
N ALA A 26 -14.03 23.31 18.90
CA ALA A 26 -13.81 23.36 20.35
C ALA A 26 -13.92 24.79 20.89
N ARG A 27 -13.34 25.78 20.19
CA ARG A 27 -13.48 27.20 20.53
C ARG A 27 -14.95 27.63 20.52
N ASP A 28 -15.71 27.16 19.53
CA ASP A 28 -17.07 27.64 19.26
C ASP A 28 -18.18 26.70 19.77
N VAL A 29 -17.84 25.70 20.60
CA VAL A 29 -18.76 24.61 20.99
C VAL A 29 -20.07 25.13 21.58
N ALA A 30 -20.02 26.22 22.35
CA ALA A 30 -21.20 26.85 22.93
C ALA A 30 -22.19 27.40 21.88
N GLU A 31 -21.70 27.85 20.72
CA GLU A 31 -22.56 28.25 19.60
C GLU A 31 -23.09 27.02 18.86
N PHE A 32 -22.29 25.98 18.65
CA PHE A 32 -22.72 24.72 18.02
C PHE A 32 -23.85 24.04 18.80
N ILE A 33 -23.83 24.08 20.14
CA ILE A 33 -24.92 23.55 20.97
C ILE A 33 -26.27 24.20 20.64
N LYS A 34 -26.29 25.50 20.28
CA LYS A 34 -27.52 26.21 19.89
C LYS A 34 -28.11 25.69 18.57
N PHE A 35 -27.30 25.01 17.75
CA PHE A 35 -27.70 24.37 16.50
C PHE A 35 -28.03 22.88 16.68
N GLY A 36 -28.03 22.35 17.92
CA GLY A 36 -28.41 20.98 18.23
C GLY A 36 -27.25 19.98 18.27
N TYR A 37 -26.00 20.45 18.23
CA TYR A 37 -24.83 19.59 18.42
C TYR A 37 -24.60 19.28 19.91
N GLU A 38 -24.04 18.10 20.18
CA GLU A 38 -23.57 17.74 21.51
C GLU A 38 -22.25 18.45 21.86
N GLU A 39 -22.01 18.70 23.15
CA GLU A 39 -20.75 19.26 23.64
C GLU A 39 -19.51 18.40 23.27
N THR A 40 -19.73 17.12 22.99
CA THR A 40 -18.70 16.15 22.57
C THR A 40 -18.32 16.25 21.08
N ILE A 41 -18.95 17.14 20.30
CA ILE A 41 -18.67 17.26 18.86
C ILE A 41 -17.18 17.50 18.53
N PRO A 42 -16.38 18.27 19.28
CA PRO A 42 -14.96 18.42 18.99
C PRO A 42 -14.20 17.09 19.18
N THR A 43 -14.56 16.32 20.20
CA THR A 43 -13.99 14.99 20.45
C THR A 43 -14.30 14.03 19.30
N LYS A 44 -15.55 14.02 18.80
CA LYS A 44 -15.95 13.18 17.66
C LYS A 44 -15.13 13.48 16.40
N VAL A 45 -14.85 14.76 16.13
CA VAL A 45 -14.00 15.16 15.00
C VAL A 45 -12.56 14.69 15.20
N GLY A 46 -12.01 14.88 16.40
CA GLY A 46 -10.66 14.43 16.75
C GLY A 46 -10.50 12.93 16.60
N GLU A 47 -11.43 12.13 17.13
CA GLU A 47 -11.43 10.67 17.00
C GLU A 47 -11.45 10.21 15.53
N LYS A 48 -12.33 10.79 14.69
CA LYS A 48 -12.35 10.46 13.25
C LYS A 48 -11.08 10.90 12.53
N THR A 49 -10.50 12.02 12.93
CA THR A 49 -9.23 12.51 12.35
C THR A 49 -8.07 11.57 12.69
N GLU A 50 -7.98 11.12 13.94
CA GLU A 50 -6.95 10.17 14.37
C GLU A 50 -7.15 8.79 13.76
N LEU A 51 -8.39 8.29 13.66
CA LEU A 51 -8.69 7.05 12.93
C LEU A 51 -8.21 7.12 11.47
N PHE A 52 -8.43 8.26 10.80
CA PHE A 52 -7.97 8.45 9.43
C PHE A 52 -6.44 8.50 9.31
N LYS A 53 -5.76 9.19 10.24
CA LYS A 53 -4.29 9.30 10.28
C LYS A 53 -3.59 7.99 10.65
N ALA A 54 -4.24 7.16 11.45
CA ALA A 54 -3.73 5.84 11.83
C ALA A 54 -3.60 4.89 10.64
N ILE A 55 -4.35 5.14 9.55
CA ILE A 55 -4.24 4.34 8.32
C ILE A 55 -2.94 4.70 7.59
N LEU A 56 -2.04 3.72 7.52
CA LEU A 56 -0.75 3.86 6.85
C LEU A 56 -0.91 4.26 5.36
N PRO A 57 0.05 5.04 4.81
CA PRO A 57 0.00 5.48 3.43
C PRO A 57 0.21 4.33 2.45
N ASP A 58 -0.30 4.48 1.22
CA ASP A 58 -0.16 3.46 0.15
C ASP A 58 1.31 3.11 -0.15
N MET A 59 2.22 4.07 0.01
CA MET A 59 3.67 3.88 -0.16
C MET A 59 4.22 2.77 0.74
N TYR A 60 3.69 2.64 1.97
CA TYR A 60 4.09 1.59 2.90
C TYR A 60 3.65 0.21 2.39
N TRP A 61 2.38 0.09 1.99
CA TRP A 61 1.81 -1.17 1.49
C TRP A 61 2.42 -1.59 0.15
N GLU A 62 2.77 -0.63 -0.72
CA GLU A 62 3.55 -0.88 -1.93
C GLU A 62 4.95 -1.42 -1.60
N GLY A 63 5.58 -0.90 -0.55
CA GLY A 63 6.82 -1.44 -0.02
C GLY A 63 6.67 -2.90 0.45
N GLN A 64 5.62 -3.22 1.23
CA GLN A 64 5.35 -4.59 1.68
C GLN A 64 5.15 -5.56 0.51
N LYS A 65 4.36 -5.17 -0.49
CA LYS A 65 4.16 -5.94 -1.72
C LYS A 65 5.47 -6.18 -2.46
N THR A 66 6.34 -5.16 -2.52
CA THR A 66 7.64 -5.25 -3.18
C THR A 66 8.56 -6.23 -2.45
N LEU A 67 8.61 -6.19 -1.12
CA LEU A 67 9.38 -7.16 -0.32
C LEU A 67 8.92 -8.60 -0.55
N LYS A 68 7.60 -8.85 -0.55
CA LYS A 68 7.05 -10.19 -0.83
C LYS A 68 7.32 -10.65 -2.25
N THR A 69 7.31 -9.73 -3.22
CA THR A 69 7.71 -10.03 -4.60
C THR A 69 9.17 -10.48 -4.67
N ASN A 70 10.07 -9.76 -4.01
CA ASN A 70 11.50 -10.11 -3.96
C ASN A 70 11.71 -11.49 -3.32
N THR A 71 11.06 -11.77 -2.18
CA THR A 71 11.15 -13.10 -1.52
C THR A 71 10.69 -14.22 -2.45
N LYS A 72 9.58 -14.04 -3.17
CA LYS A 72 9.10 -15.02 -4.14
C LYS A 72 10.11 -15.24 -5.28
N ASP A 73 10.69 -14.17 -5.81
CA ASP A 73 11.68 -14.25 -6.88
C ASP A 73 12.98 -14.95 -6.42
N GLU A 74 13.39 -14.74 -5.17
CA GLU A 74 14.48 -15.48 -4.54
C GLU A 74 14.16 -16.98 -4.43
N CYS A 75 12.97 -17.34 -3.91
CA CYS A 75 12.51 -18.74 -3.84
C CYS A 75 12.48 -19.39 -5.23
N ARG A 76 12.00 -18.66 -6.25
CA ARG A 76 11.98 -19.12 -7.64
C ARG A 76 13.39 -19.42 -8.13
N SER A 77 14.33 -18.50 -7.93
CA SER A 77 15.73 -18.65 -8.32
C SER A 77 16.37 -19.89 -7.67
N THR A 78 16.17 -20.06 -6.36
CA THR A 78 16.64 -21.24 -5.61
C THR A 78 16.07 -22.54 -6.19
N LEU A 79 14.76 -22.59 -6.45
CA LEU A 79 14.11 -23.78 -6.99
C LEU A 79 14.63 -24.12 -8.40
N VAL A 80 14.80 -23.13 -9.28
CA VAL A 80 15.34 -23.33 -10.62
C VAL A 80 16.78 -23.88 -10.56
N GLY A 81 17.60 -23.39 -9.64
CA GLY A 81 18.94 -23.91 -9.40
C GLY A 81 18.95 -25.39 -9.02
N LEU A 82 18.14 -25.76 -8.02
CA LEU A 82 18.02 -27.15 -7.56
C LEU A 82 17.48 -28.10 -8.64
N LEU A 83 16.48 -27.66 -9.41
CA LEU A 83 15.96 -28.42 -10.55
C LEU A 83 17.03 -28.64 -11.63
N GLY A 84 17.88 -27.64 -11.88
CA GLY A 84 19.03 -27.74 -12.77
C GLY A 84 20.04 -28.78 -12.31
N GLU A 85 20.32 -28.84 -11.01
CA GLU A 85 21.21 -29.86 -10.42
C GLU A 85 20.63 -31.27 -10.57
N ILE A 86 19.34 -31.46 -10.26
CA ILE A 86 18.66 -32.74 -10.47
C ILE A 86 18.72 -33.14 -11.95
N ALA A 87 18.43 -32.22 -12.87
CA ALA A 87 18.46 -32.48 -14.31
C ALA A 87 19.85 -32.93 -14.79
N PHE A 88 20.91 -32.29 -14.30
CA PHE A 88 22.28 -32.64 -14.63
C PHE A 88 22.67 -34.01 -14.06
N LYS A 89 22.38 -34.28 -12.78
CA LYS A 89 22.69 -35.58 -12.15
C LYS A 89 21.89 -36.71 -12.78
N ALA A 90 20.60 -36.51 -13.06
CA ALA A 90 19.75 -37.49 -13.75
C ALA A 90 20.27 -37.80 -15.16
N LYS A 91 20.74 -36.79 -15.90
CA LYS A 91 21.35 -36.97 -17.22
C LYS A 91 22.59 -37.87 -17.17
N LEU A 92 23.42 -37.71 -16.15
CA LEU A 92 24.63 -38.50 -15.94
C LEU A 92 24.37 -39.92 -15.42
N ALA A 93 23.30 -40.10 -14.65
CA ALA A 93 22.93 -41.39 -14.06
C ALA A 93 22.17 -42.28 -15.05
N LEU A 94 21.16 -41.73 -15.72
CA LEU A 94 20.22 -42.47 -16.57
C LEU A 94 20.59 -42.40 -18.06
N GLY A 95 21.42 -41.44 -18.45
CA GLY A 95 21.77 -41.18 -19.85
C GLY A 95 20.73 -40.31 -20.56
N ASN A 96 21.20 -39.29 -21.30
CA ASN A 96 20.34 -38.27 -21.93
C ASN A 96 19.30 -38.81 -22.93
N GLY A 97 19.58 -39.95 -23.57
CA GLY A 97 18.70 -40.57 -24.57
C GLY A 97 17.79 -41.66 -24.02
N SER A 98 17.85 -41.92 -22.71
CA SER A 98 17.06 -42.99 -22.10
C SER A 98 15.60 -42.58 -21.90
N LYS A 99 14.71 -43.57 -21.89
CA LYS A 99 13.27 -43.31 -21.67
C LYS A 99 13.03 -42.86 -20.23
N GLU A 100 13.84 -43.37 -19.32
CA GLU A 100 13.91 -43.05 -17.91
C GLU A 100 14.21 -41.56 -17.72
N TYR A 101 15.25 -41.02 -18.40
CA TYR A 101 15.54 -39.59 -18.37
C TYR A 101 14.42 -38.75 -18.98
N ALA A 102 13.79 -39.23 -20.06
CA ALA A 102 12.68 -38.52 -20.71
C ALA A 102 11.43 -38.37 -19.82
N THR A 103 11.23 -39.24 -18.81
CA THR A 103 10.08 -39.15 -17.88
C THR A 103 10.07 -37.88 -17.03
N PHE A 104 11.25 -37.34 -16.72
CA PHE A 104 11.37 -36.09 -15.96
C PHE A 104 10.88 -34.87 -16.71
N ARG A 105 10.86 -34.94 -18.06
CA ARG A 105 10.44 -33.84 -18.94
C ARG A 105 11.21 -32.54 -18.68
N PHE A 106 12.53 -32.65 -18.50
CA PHE A 106 13.41 -31.49 -18.34
C PHE A 106 13.35 -30.60 -19.58
N GLY A 107 12.57 -29.51 -19.50
CA GLY A 107 12.37 -28.62 -20.64
C GLY A 107 11.54 -27.38 -20.29
N GLY A 108 11.94 -26.24 -20.86
CA GLY A 108 11.19 -24.98 -20.82
C GLY A 108 10.97 -24.43 -19.41
N VAL A 109 11.89 -24.64 -18.47
CA VAL A 109 11.79 -24.14 -17.08
C VAL A 109 11.72 -22.61 -17.05
N ASP A 110 12.46 -21.96 -17.95
CA ASP A 110 12.51 -20.51 -18.15
C ASP A 110 11.16 -19.90 -18.56
N ARG A 111 10.31 -20.68 -19.23
CA ARG A 111 9.02 -20.22 -19.77
C ARG A 111 7.84 -20.49 -18.84
N LYS A 112 8.04 -21.23 -17.76
CA LYS A 112 6.98 -21.58 -16.81
C LYS A 112 6.63 -20.39 -15.94
N THR A 113 5.35 -20.14 -15.76
CA THR A 113 4.85 -19.28 -14.67
C THR A 113 5.23 -19.87 -13.30
N ASP A 114 5.12 -19.09 -12.22
CA ASP A 114 5.43 -19.58 -10.87
C ASP A 114 4.60 -20.81 -10.50
N ASN A 115 3.28 -20.76 -10.76
CA ASN A 115 2.36 -21.87 -10.51
C ASN A 115 2.72 -23.13 -11.31
N GLU A 116 3.07 -22.97 -12.60
CA GLU A 116 3.51 -24.09 -13.44
C GLU A 116 4.85 -24.66 -12.98
N LEU A 117 5.75 -23.81 -12.47
CA LEU A 117 7.04 -24.23 -11.94
C LEU A 117 6.87 -25.07 -10.68
N VAL A 118 5.97 -24.69 -9.77
CA VAL A 118 5.65 -25.50 -8.57
C VAL A 118 5.12 -26.88 -8.96
N ALA A 119 4.12 -26.95 -9.85
CA ALA A 119 3.57 -28.22 -10.31
C ALA A 119 4.63 -29.09 -11.01
N TYR A 120 5.46 -28.46 -11.84
CA TYR A 120 6.58 -29.11 -12.52
C TYR A 120 7.62 -29.64 -11.53
N ALA A 121 7.97 -28.88 -10.49
CA ALA A 121 8.92 -29.29 -9.47
C ALA A 121 8.40 -30.49 -8.66
N LYS A 122 7.11 -30.48 -8.28
CA LYS A 122 6.44 -31.62 -7.63
C LYS A 122 6.55 -32.90 -8.50
N HIS A 123 6.35 -32.77 -9.82
CA HIS A 123 6.55 -33.88 -10.78
C HIS A 123 8.00 -34.38 -10.81
N VAL A 124 8.97 -33.46 -10.89
CA VAL A 124 10.41 -33.79 -10.93
C VAL A 124 10.83 -34.51 -9.64
N CYS A 125 10.46 -34.00 -8.47
CA CYS A 125 10.76 -34.64 -7.19
C CYS A 125 10.16 -36.05 -7.13
N LYS A 126 8.89 -36.22 -7.52
CA LYS A 126 8.26 -37.55 -7.49
C LYS A 126 8.89 -38.55 -8.45
N THR A 127 9.31 -38.07 -9.62
CA THR A 127 10.04 -38.88 -10.59
C THR A 127 11.45 -39.23 -10.08
N ALA A 128 12.12 -38.30 -9.39
CA ALA A 128 13.42 -38.53 -8.77
C ALA A 128 13.34 -39.60 -7.68
N GLU A 129 12.32 -39.55 -6.82
CA GLU A 129 12.06 -40.59 -5.81
C GLU A 129 11.88 -41.97 -6.45
N PHE A 130 11.20 -42.06 -7.59
CA PHE A 130 10.98 -43.33 -8.29
C PHE A 130 12.28 -43.93 -8.83
N PHE A 131 13.20 -43.11 -9.33
CA PHE A 131 14.51 -43.54 -9.85
C PHE A 131 15.66 -43.42 -8.83
N GLN A 132 15.34 -43.38 -7.53
CA GLN A 132 16.32 -43.07 -6.48
C GLN A 132 17.54 -43.99 -6.49
N GLU A 133 17.35 -45.29 -6.73
CA GLU A 133 18.44 -46.27 -6.77
C GLU A 133 19.45 -45.95 -7.88
N ASP A 134 18.98 -45.59 -9.07
CA ASP A 134 19.84 -45.24 -10.19
C ASP A 134 20.49 -43.86 -10.01
N LEU A 135 19.73 -42.89 -9.49
CA LEU A 135 20.22 -41.54 -9.18
C LEU A 135 21.30 -41.54 -8.10
N SER A 136 21.22 -42.46 -7.13
CA SER A 136 22.20 -42.60 -6.05
C SER A 136 23.62 -42.88 -6.58
N LYS A 137 23.75 -43.55 -7.74
CA LYS A 137 25.03 -43.84 -8.40
C LYS A 137 25.81 -42.58 -8.80
N ARG A 138 25.15 -41.41 -8.82
CA ARG A 138 25.74 -40.10 -9.14
C ARG A 138 25.56 -39.07 -8.02
N ASN A 139 25.37 -39.49 -6.77
CA ASN A 139 25.15 -38.60 -5.62
C ASN A 139 23.96 -37.63 -5.82
N ALA A 140 22.92 -38.04 -6.58
CA ALA A 140 21.59 -37.47 -6.42
C ALA A 140 20.95 -38.17 -5.22
N SER A 141 21.31 -37.66 -4.04
CA SER A 141 20.94 -38.25 -2.77
C SER A 141 19.52 -37.82 -2.36
N PRO A 142 18.88 -38.54 -1.43
CA PRO A 142 17.58 -38.17 -0.90
C PRO A 142 17.55 -36.74 -0.34
N GLU A 143 18.69 -36.24 0.16
CA GLU A 143 18.84 -34.88 0.65
C GLU A 143 18.59 -33.83 -0.43
N LEU A 144 19.04 -34.03 -1.67
CA LEU A 144 18.80 -33.08 -2.77
C LEU A 144 17.31 -33.03 -3.14
N ILE A 145 16.64 -34.18 -3.14
CA ILE A 145 15.20 -34.27 -3.42
C ILE A 145 14.41 -33.59 -2.31
N ASN A 146 14.79 -33.81 -1.05
CA ASN A 146 14.18 -33.14 0.09
C ASN A 146 14.39 -31.63 0.04
N GLN A 147 15.60 -31.16 -0.26
CA GLN A 147 15.88 -29.72 -0.45
C GLN A 147 15.03 -29.11 -1.56
N THR A 148 14.89 -29.81 -2.70
CA THR A 148 14.07 -29.35 -3.83
C THR A 148 12.59 -29.32 -3.45
N THR A 149 12.13 -30.31 -2.70
CA THR A 149 10.74 -30.37 -2.19
C THR A 149 10.46 -29.23 -1.23
N THR A 150 11.35 -28.95 -0.29
CA THR A 150 11.26 -27.79 0.61
C THR A 150 11.26 -26.47 -0.16
N ALA A 151 12.13 -26.31 -1.16
CA ALA A 151 12.15 -25.11 -2.01
C ALA A 151 10.88 -24.97 -2.85
N THR A 152 10.26 -26.08 -3.24
CA THR A 152 8.98 -26.10 -3.95
C THR A 152 7.86 -25.58 -3.05
N ILE A 153 7.80 -26.04 -1.80
CA ILE A 153 6.83 -25.56 -0.80
C ILE A 153 7.06 -24.08 -0.52
N ALA A 154 8.32 -23.67 -0.33
CA ALA A 154 8.66 -22.27 -0.06
C ALA A 154 8.23 -21.32 -1.21
N LEU A 155 8.34 -21.76 -2.47
CA LEU A 155 7.82 -20.97 -3.60
C LEU A 155 6.30 -20.93 -3.60
N ASP A 156 5.61 -22.05 -3.32
CA ASP A 156 4.15 -22.14 -3.20
C ASP A 156 3.64 -21.13 -2.15
N ASP A 157 4.23 -21.17 -0.94
CA ASP A 157 3.89 -20.27 0.16
C ASP A 157 4.17 -18.79 -0.20
N ALA A 158 5.30 -18.51 -0.87
CA ALA A 158 5.66 -17.15 -1.26
C ALA A 158 4.72 -16.56 -2.34
N ILE A 159 4.14 -17.40 -3.20
CA ILE A 159 3.10 -16.98 -4.16
C ILE A 159 1.85 -16.52 -3.40
N ASP A 160 1.42 -17.30 -2.41
CA ASP A 160 0.25 -16.98 -1.58
C ASP A 160 0.48 -15.70 -0.77
N GLU A 161 1.65 -15.55 -0.15
CA GLU A 161 2.01 -14.33 0.59
C GLU A 161 2.06 -13.08 -0.30
N GLN A 162 2.52 -13.20 -1.56
CA GLN A 162 2.48 -12.11 -2.53
C GLN A 162 1.03 -11.72 -2.86
N ALA A 163 0.17 -12.70 -3.10
CA ALA A 163 -1.24 -12.48 -3.39
C ALA A 163 -1.99 -11.83 -2.20
N GLU A 164 -1.66 -12.26 -0.98
CA GLU A 164 -2.18 -11.64 0.25
C GLU A 164 -1.73 -10.19 0.37
N ALA A 165 -0.45 -9.89 0.16
CA ALA A 165 0.05 -8.51 0.23
C ALA A 165 -0.62 -7.57 -0.78
N ILE A 166 -0.91 -8.05 -2.00
CA ILE A 166 -1.70 -7.31 -3.01
C ILE A 166 -3.11 -7.03 -2.49
N SER A 167 -3.77 -8.05 -1.94
CA SER A 167 -5.13 -7.96 -1.41
C SER A 167 -5.22 -7.00 -0.22
N VAL A 168 -4.25 -7.06 0.71
CA VAL A 168 -4.16 -6.16 1.86
C VAL A 168 -3.97 -4.70 1.41
N ARG A 169 -3.13 -4.45 0.39
CA ARG A 169 -2.94 -3.10 -0.16
C ARG A 169 -4.26 -2.54 -0.71
N GLU A 170 -5.01 -3.35 -1.46
CA GLU A 170 -6.31 -2.93 -2.00
C GLU A 170 -7.31 -2.66 -0.88
N GLN A 171 -7.41 -3.57 0.10
CA GLN A 171 -8.27 -3.40 1.27
C GLN A 171 -7.96 -2.10 2.02
N LYS A 172 -6.68 -1.83 2.28
CA LYS A 172 -6.24 -0.63 3.01
C LYS A 172 -6.48 0.65 2.21
N SER A 173 -6.40 0.60 0.89
CA SER A 173 -6.75 1.71 0.01
C SER A 173 -8.25 2.03 0.07
N VAL A 174 -9.09 1.01 0.08
CA VAL A 174 -10.56 1.16 0.23
C VAL A 174 -10.93 1.67 1.62
N GLU A 175 -10.31 1.12 2.66
CA GLU A 175 -10.50 1.55 4.06
C GLU A 175 -10.14 3.04 4.22
N ARG A 176 -9.00 3.47 3.69
CA ARG A 176 -8.57 4.87 3.74
C ARG A 176 -9.53 5.81 3.01
N LEU A 177 -10.04 5.38 1.86
CA LEU A 177 -11.00 6.15 1.09
C LEU A 177 -12.33 6.31 1.85
N ALA A 178 -12.83 5.23 2.44
CA ALA A 178 -14.08 5.24 3.20
C ALA A 178 -13.98 6.17 4.42
N VAL A 179 -12.97 5.96 5.26
CA VAL A 179 -12.75 6.80 6.46
C VAL A 179 -12.47 8.25 6.09
N GLY A 180 -11.72 8.49 5.01
CA GLY A 180 -11.47 9.83 4.50
C GLY A 180 -12.74 10.53 4.00
N ASN A 181 -13.63 9.81 3.32
CA ASN A 181 -14.92 10.35 2.89
C ASN A 181 -15.83 10.69 4.09
N GLU A 182 -15.87 9.83 5.11
CA GLU A 182 -16.63 10.11 6.34
C GLU A 182 -16.09 11.33 7.10
N LEU A 183 -14.77 11.43 7.22
CA LEU A 183 -14.12 12.59 7.84
C LEU A 183 -14.43 13.86 7.05
N TYR A 184 -14.37 13.81 5.73
CA TYR A 184 -14.69 14.94 4.88
C TYR A 184 -16.15 15.38 4.99
N ASP A 185 -17.10 14.45 4.99
CA ASP A 185 -18.53 14.76 5.16
C ASP A 185 -18.76 15.50 6.49
N LEU A 186 -18.15 15.02 7.59
CA LEU A 186 -18.24 15.68 8.90
C LEU A 186 -17.60 17.08 8.90
N ILE A 187 -16.43 17.23 8.26
CA ILE A 187 -15.75 18.51 8.12
C ILE A 187 -16.63 19.51 7.35
N VAL A 188 -17.24 19.10 6.24
CA VAL A 188 -18.12 19.94 5.43
C VAL A 188 -19.32 20.42 6.24
N GLU A 189 -20.00 19.50 6.92
CA GLU A 189 -21.15 19.81 7.75
C GLU A 189 -20.81 20.86 8.82
N LEU A 190 -19.74 20.64 9.58
CA LEU A 190 -19.34 21.55 10.66
C LEU A 190 -18.86 22.90 10.13
N CYS A 191 -18.19 22.92 8.99
CA CYS A 191 -17.80 24.16 8.32
C CYS A 191 -18.99 24.96 7.82
N ASP A 192 -20.03 24.31 7.29
CA ASP A 192 -21.25 25.00 6.87
C ASP A 192 -21.99 25.62 8.06
N VAL A 193 -22.09 24.92 9.18
CA VAL A 193 -22.67 25.44 10.42
C VAL A 193 -21.81 26.56 11.01
N GLY A 194 -20.49 26.38 11.08
CA GLY A 194 -19.56 27.39 11.60
C GLY A 194 -19.62 28.69 10.81
N LYS A 195 -19.63 28.63 9.48
CA LYS A 195 -19.86 29.79 8.61
C LYS A 195 -21.18 30.48 8.97
N ARG A 196 -22.27 29.71 9.11
CA ARG A 196 -23.58 30.26 9.44
C ARG A 196 -23.63 30.94 10.81
N ILE A 197 -22.90 30.42 11.80
CA ILE A 197 -22.78 31.01 13.14
C ILE A 197 -22.14 32.41 13.06
N TRP A 198 -21.10 32.56 12.24
CA TRP A 198 -20.21 33.74 12.25
C TRP A 198 -20.43 34.74 11.11
N GLU A 199 -21.22 34.41 10.08
CA GLU A 199 -21.49 35.19 8.86
C GLU A 199 -21.75 36.68 9.07
N HIS A 200 -22.39 37.04 10.19
CA HIS A 200 -22.72 38.43 10.53
C HIS A 200 -22.25 38.84 11.93
N LYS A 201 -21.34 38.06 12.53
CA LYS A 201 -20.84 38.28 13.89
C LYS A 201 -19.34 38.54 13.94
N ASN A 202 -18.55 37.75 13.23
CA ASN A 202 -17.09 37.84 13.26
C ASN A 202 -16.49 37.24 11.98
N GLU A 203 -15.93 38.10 11.13
CA GLU A 203 -15.35 37.70 9.84
C GLU A 203 -14.12 36.80 10.00
N ALA A 204 -13.26 37.05 10.99
CA ALA A 204 -12.10 36.20 11.25
C ALA A 204 -12.53 34.76 11.59
N PHE A 205 -13.57 34.62 12.43
CA PHE A 205 -14.07 33.31 12.83
C PHE A 205 -14.84 32.63 11.68
N TYR A 206 -15.51 33.40 10.81
CA TYR A 206 -16.10 32.89 9.58
C TYR A 206 -15.03 32.28 8.65
N ASN A 207 -13.93 32.99 8.44
CA ASN A 207 -12.84 32.57 7.56
C ASN A 207 -12.18 31.25 8.01
N ASP A 208 -12.22 30.94 9.31
CA ASP A 208 -11.75 29.66 9.84
C ASP A 208 -12.53 28.45 9.32
N TYR A 209 -13.79 28.63 8.91
CA TYR A 209 -14.66 27.59 8.39
C TYR A 209 -14.74 27.55 6.86
N VAL A 210 -13.96 28.39 6.16
CA VAL A 210 -13.90 28.36 4.68
C VAL A 210 -13.01 27.20 4.22
N LEU A 211 -13.62 26.20 3.57
CA LEU A 211 -12.90 25.00 3.10
C LEU A 211 -12.03 25.25 1.87
N TYR A 212 -12.59 25.93 0.88
CA TYR A 212 -11.92 26.28 -0.36
C TYR A 212 -11.95 27.80 -0.49
N ALA A 213 -10.77 28.42 -0.64
CA ALA A 213 -10.71 29.82 -1.00
C ALA A 213 -11.44 30.01 -2.33
N SER A 214 -12.48 30.85 -2.34
CA SER A 214 -13.06 31.26 -3.62
C SER A 214 -12.02 32.07 -4.38
N SER A 215 -11.90 31.88 -5.69
CA SER A 215 -10.96 32.59 -6.56
C SER A 215 -11.19 34.12 -6.66
N LYS A 216 -11.97 34.70 -5.75
CA LYS A 216 -12.32 36.13 -5.70
C LYS A 216 -11.57 36.93 -4.65
N SER A 217 -10.70 36.33 -3.84
CA SER A 217 -10.00 37.01 -2.73
C SER A 217 -8.47 37.13 -2.90
N THR A 218 -7.92 36.92 -4.10
CA THR A 218 -6.47 37.11 -4.38
C THR A 218 -6.20 38.43 -5.09
N SER A 219 -7.00 39.46 -4.83
CA SER A 219 -6.74 40.80 -5.35
C SER A 219 -7.08 41.79 -4.25
N GLN A 220 -6.04 42.32 -3.59
CA GLN A 220 -5.98 43.46 -2.66
C GLN A 220 -5.34 43.12 -1.31
N THR A 221 -4.06 42.72 -1.28
CA THR A 221 -3.16 43.04 -0.14
C THR A 221 -1.67 42.98 -0.52
N GLU A 222 -1.31 43.41 -1.72
CA GLU A 222 0.11 43.57 -2.13
C GLU A 222 0.31 44.91 -2.84
N GLU A 223 -0.13 46.01 -2.23
CA GLU A 223 0.34 47.36 -2.59
C GLU A 223 0.37 48.19 -1.30
N ASN A 224 1.49 48.15 -0.58
CA ASN A 224 2.03 49.24 0.24
C ASN A 224 3.33 48.79 0.90
N GLU A 225 4.36 48.58 0.09
CA GLU A 225 5.74 48.67 0.56
C GLU A 225 6.61 49.06 -0.64
N ASP A 226 6.70 50.36 -0.92
CA ASP A 226 7.79 50.91 -1.73
C ASP A 226 8.46 52.08 -1.03
N VAL A 227 9.55 51.72 -0.33
CA VAL A 227 10.89 52.31 -0.41
C VAL A 227 11.02 53.82 -0.18
N VAL A 228 11.54 54.16 1.01
CA VAL A 228 12.21 55.43 1.29
C VAL A 228 13.60 55.39 0.65
N GLU A 229 13.81 56.16 -0.42
CA GLU A 229 15.12 56.40 -1.03
C GLU A 229 15.97 57.31 -0.11
N GLU A 230 17.06 56.76 0.42
CA GLU A 230 18.10 57.53 1.11
C GLU A 230 19.04 58.13 0.05
N THR A 231 18.95 59.44 -0.15
CA THR A 231 19.83 60.22 -1.03
C THR A 231 21.23 60.32 -0.44
N THR A 232 22.21 59.68 -1.07
CA THR A 232 23.64 59.96 -0.85
C THR A 232 24.04 61.18 -1.68
N THR A 233 24.28 62.31 -1.02
CA THR A 233 24.84 63.52 -1.64
C THR A 233 26.37 63.44 -1.59
N GLU A 234 27.01 63.53 -2.74
CA GLU A 234 28.44 63.84 -2.88
C GLU A 234 28.67 65.34 -2.60
N GLU A 235 29.61 65.65 -1.70
CA GLU A 235 30.54 66.79 -1.77
C GLU A 235 31.75 66.56 -0.86
#